data_AF-A0A2V8LMY1-F1
#
_entry.id   AF-A0A2V8LMY1-F1
#
_cell.length_a   1.000
_cell.length_b   1.000
_cell.length_c   1.000
_cell.angle_alpha   90.00
_cell.angle_beta   90.00
_cell.angle_gamma   90.00
#
_symmetry.space_group_name_H-M   'P 1'
#
loop_
_entity.id
_entity.type
_entity.pdbx_description
1 polymer ?
#
loop_
_entity_poly.entity_id
_entity_poly.type
_entity_poly.pdbx_seq_one_letter_code
_entity_poly.pdbx_strand_id
1 'polypeptide(L)'
;AEDIAERLKARLVILLIGERPGGDALASRSLSAYLVYQLLDADAQNKAAAFSNNPDIRFEYTVISNIYSAGLPPLEAGSVVAEKAWHVLAHQAAGNRLEATLKISR
;
A
#
# COMPACT_ATOMS: atom_id res chain seq x y z
N ALA A 1 -0.44 2.43 -11.56
CA ALA A 1 -1.56 2.14 -10.63
C ALA A 1 -2.44 3.37 -10.42
N GLU A 2 -1.87 4.58 -10.32
CA GLU A 2 -2.63 5.84 -10.24
C GLU A 2 -3.62 6.01 -11.41
N ASP A 3 -3.19 5.84 -12.67
CA ASP A 3 -4.08 5.91 -13.83
C ASP A 3 -5.28 4.96 -13.74
N ILE A 4 -5.06 3.76 -13.20
CA ILE A 4 -6.11 2.75 -12.99
C ILE A 4 -7.09 3.25 -11.92
N ALA A 5 -6.55 3.77 -10.81
CA ALA A 5 -7.36 4.33 -9.73
C ALA A 5 -8.25 5.48 -10.24
N GLU A 6 -7.68 6.41 -11.01
CA GLU A 6 -8.41 7.56 -11.54
C GLU A 6 -9.50 7.17 -12.53
N ARG A 7 -9.17 6.29 -13.49
CA ARG A 7 -10.12 5.85 -14.52
C ARG A 7 -11.27 5.04 -13.94
N LEU A 8 -10.99 4.22 -12.94
CA LEU A 8 -12.00 3.38 -12.27
C LEU A 8 -12.64 4.07 -11.06
N LYS A 9 -12.17 5.26 -10.68
CA LYS A 9 -12.52 5.94 -9.43
C LYS A 9 -12.36 5.02 -8.20
N ALA A 10 -11.31 4.20 -8.21
CA ALA A 10 -11.05 3.25 -7.15
C ALA A 10 -10.37 3.94 -5.96
N ARG A 11 -10.95 3.80 -4.76
CA ARG A 11 -10.36 4.34 -3.51
C ARG A 11 -8.99 3.73 -3.20
N LEU A 12 -8.83 2.45 -3.49
CA LEU A 12 -7.62 1.68 -3.24
C LEU A 12 -7.39 0.73 -4.40
N VAL A 13 -6.19 0.74 -4.97
CA VAL A 13 -5.73 -0.24 -5.95
C VAL A 13 -4.68 -1.13 -5.28
N ILE A 14 -4.84 -2.45 -5.38
CA ILE A 14 -3.85 -3.43 -4.94
C ILE A 14 -3.19 -4.02 -6.18
N LEU A 15 -1.92 -3.68 -6.40
CA LEU A 15 -1.13 -4.16 -7.54
C LEU A 15 -0.15 -5.24 -7.06
N LEU A 16 -0.39 -6.48 -7.49
CA LEU A 16 0.54 -7.59 -7.31
C LEU A 16 1.52 -7.60 -8.48
N ILE A 17 2.81 -7.42 -8.20
CA ILE A 17 3.84 -7.29 -9.25
C ILE A 17 5.11 -8.05 -8.87
N GLY A 18 5.66 -8.81 -9.84
CA GLY A 18 6.94 -9.48 -9.68
C GLY A 18 8.07 -8.49 -9.41
N GLU A 19 8.95 -8.82 -8.48
CA GLU A 19 10.13 -8.01 -8.17
C GLU A 19 11.25 -8.26 -9.20
N ARG A 20 12.28 -7.40 -9.18
CA ARG A 20 13.50 -7.68 -9.93
C ARG A 20 14.07 -9.02 -9.46
N PRO A 21 14.39 -9.97 -10.36
CA PRO A 21 14.92 -11.26 -9.96
C PRO A 21 16.17 -11.15 -9.09
N GLY A 22 16.16 -11.84 -7.95
CA GLY A 22 17.33 -12.00 -7.09
C GLY A 22 18.38 -12.96 -7.68
N GLY A 23 19.45 -13.21 -6.92
CA GLY A 23 20.60 -14.00 -7.38
C GLY A 23 20.35 -15.50 -7.59
N ASP A 24 19.20 -16.01 -7.17
CA ASP A 24 18.82 -17.42 -7.32
C ASP A 24 17.39 -17.61 -7.84
N ALA A 25 17.08 -18.85 -8.22
CA ALA A 25 15.78 -19.22 -8.80
C ALA A 25 14.60 -19.07 -7.81
N LEU A 26 14.84 -19.15 -6.51
CA LEU A 26 13.78 -18.97 -5.50
C LEU A 26 13.46 -17.49 -5.32
N ALA A 27 14.49 -16.65 -5.17
CA ALA A 27 14.37 -15.20 -5.07
C ALA A 27 13.80 -14.57 -6.36
N SER A 28 14.01 -15.20 -7.53
CA SER A 28 13.39 -14.77 -8.79
C SER A 28 11.86 -14.82 -8.80
N ARG A 29 11.26 -15.56 -7.85
CA ARG A 29 9.79 -15.71 -7.70
C ARG A 29 9.19 -14.70 -6.71
N SER A 30 10.00 -13.77 -6.21
CA SER A 30 9.55 -12.75 -5.27
C SER A 30 8.53 -11.79 -5.91
N LEU A 31 7.49 -11.46 -5.15
CA LEU A 31 6.42 -10.55 -5.53
C LEU A 31 6.25 -9.46 -4.47
N SER A 32 5.84 -8.28 -4.91
CA SER A 32 5.39 -7.18 -4.05
C SER A 32 3.91 -6.88 -4.28
N ALA A 33 3.20 -6.53 -3.21
CA ALA A 33 1.87 -5.95 -3.25
C ALA A 33 1.96 -4.44 -2.96
N TYR A 34 1.64 -3.62 -3.95
CA TYR A 34 1.52 -2.17 -3.82
C TYR A 34 0.06 -1.79 -3.59
N LEU A 35 -0.24 -1.24 -2.42
CA LEU A 35 -1.53 -0.68 -2.05
C LEU A 35 -1.47 0.83 -2.31
N VAL A 36 -2.16 1.27 -3.35
CA VAL A 36 -2.19 2.66 -3.82
C VAL A 36 -3.52 3.29 -3.42
N TYR A 37 -3.49 4.10 -2.37
CA TYR A 37 -4.67 4.78 -1.83
C TYR A 37 -4.84 6.15 -2.49
N GLN A 38 -5.99 6.39 -3.09
CA GLN A 38 -6.33 7.67 -3.72
C GLN A 38 -7.00 8.60 -2.71
N LEU A 39 -6.44 9.81 -2.56
CA LEU A 39 -6.94 10.84 -1.65
C LEU A 39 -8.10 11.61 -2.31
N LEU A 40 -9.28 10.98 -2.39
CA LEU A 40 -10.49 11.57 -2.98
C LEU A 40 -11.22 12.55 -2.03
N ASP A 41 -10.96 12.44 -0.73
CA ASP A 41 -11.57 13.27 0.31
C ASP A 41 -10.63 14.42 0.71
N ALA A 42 -11.17 15.62 0.85
CA ALA A 42 -10.39 16.83 1.13
C ALA A 42 -9.72 16.79 2.51
N ASP A 43 -10.37 16.23 3.53
CA ASP A 43 -9.78 16.11 4.86
C ASP A 43 -8.61 15.10 4.87
N ALA A 44 -8.79 13.94 4.22
CA ALA A 44 -7.71 12.97 4.03
C ALA A 44 -6.51 13.58 3.27
N GLN A 45 -6.78 14.37 2.22
CA GLN A 45 -5.76 15.03 1.41
C GLN A 45 -5.01 16.10 2.22
N ASN A 46 -5.71 16.93 2.99
CA ASN A 46 -5.11 17.93 3.89
C ASN A 46 -4.20 17.28 4.94
N LYS A 47 -4.65 16.17 5.55
CA LYS A 47 -3.85 15.42 6.53
C LYS A 47 -2.60 14.81 5.91
N ALA A 48 -2.72 14.25 4.70
CA ALA A 48 -1.59 13.71 3.97
C ALA A 48 -0.59 14.82 3.57
N ALA A 49 -1.08 15.97 3.12
CA ALA A 49 -0.27 17.13 2.78
C ALA A 49 0.53 17.64 3.98
N ALA A 50 -0.14 17.79 5.14
CA ALA A 50 0.53 18.20 6.38
C ALA A 50 1.58 17.18 6.85
N PHE A 51 1.31 15.88 6.73
CA PHE A 51 2.24 14.83 7.15
C PHE A 51 3.47 14.72 6.24
N SER A 52 3.29 14.87 4.93
CA SER A 52 4.34 14.70 3.92
C SER A 52 5.06 15.98 3.53
N ASN A 53 4.57 17.15 3.97
CA ASN A 53 4.99 18.46 3.47
C ASN A 53 4.88 18.58 1.94
N ASN A 54 3.85 17.96 1.35
CA ASN A 54 3.54 18.00 -0.07
C ASN A 54 2.07 18.40 -0.29
N PRO A 55 1.79 19.67 -0.61
CA PRO A 55 0.41 20.16 -0.78
C PRO A 55 -0.34 19.50 -1.94
N ASP A 56 0.38 19.01 -2.95
CA ASP A 56 -0.19 18.42 -4.16
C ASP A 56 -0.27 16.88 -4.08
N ILE A 57 -0.10 16.30 -2.89
CA ILE A 57 -0.19 14.85 -2.71
C ILE A 57 -1.60 14.35 -3.08
N ARG A 58 -1.65 13.37 -3.98
CA ARG A 58 -2.90 12.74 -4.45
C ARG A 58 -3.03 11.27 -4.08
N PHE A 59 -1.91 10.63 -3.75
CA PHE A 59 -1.84 9.22 -3.45
C PHE A 59 -0.90 8.95 -2.29
N GLU A 60 -1.20 7.89 -1.56
CA GLU A 60 -0.31 7.31 -0.57
C GLU A 60 -0.11 5.82 -0.86
N TYR A 61 1.02 5.30 -0.42
CA TYR A 61 1.51 4.00 -0.84
C TYR A 61 1.87 3.14 0.37
N THR A 62 1.31 1.94 0.44
CA THR A 62 1.80 0.86 1.30
C THR A 62 2.36 -0.24 0.43
N VAL A 63 3.51 -0.80 0.81
CA VAL A 63 4.14 -1.91 0.10
C VAL A 63 4.32 -3.08 1.05
N ILE A 64 3.95 -4.28 0.59
CA ILE A 64 4.29 -5.55 1.21
C ILE A 64 5.17 -6.29 0.21
N SER A 65 6.47 -6.41 0.49
CA SER A 65 7.45 -7.03 -0.39
C SER A 65 7.77 -8.45 0.02
N ASN A 66 8.63 -9.12 -0.78
CA ASN A 66 9.20 -10.41 -0.46
C ASN A 66 8.14 -11.50 -0.25
N ILE A 67 7.08 -11.46 -1.06
CA ILE A 67 6.03 -12.48 -1.07
C ILE A 67 6.51 -13.66 -1.93
N TYR A 68 7.02 -14.71 -1.29
CA TYR A 68 7.46 -15.96 -1.91
C TYR A 68 7.75 -17.02 -0.82
N SER A 69 8.04 -18.25 -1.22
CA SER A 69 8.17 -19.40 -0.31
C SER A 69 9.29 -19.30 0.75
N ALA A 70 10.31 -18.46 0.54
CA ALA A 70 11.37 -18.22 1.52
C ALA A 70 11.32 -16.80 2.13
N GLY A 71 10.26 -16.04 1.84
CA GLY A 71 9.96 -14.75 2.45
C GLY A 71 8.64 -14.81 3.21
N LEU A 72 7.75 -13.86 2.96
CA LEU A 72 6.36 -13.94 3.41
C LEU A 72 5.63 -14.96 2.51
N PRO A 73 5.18 -16.11 3.03
CA PRO A 73 4.59 -17.11 2.15
C PRO A 73 3.24 -16.61 1.61
N PRO A 74 2.85 -16.99 0.38
CA PRO A 74 1.71 -16.37 -0.30
C PRO A 74 0.36 -16.52 0.42
N LEU A 75 0.16 -17.61 1.19
CA LEU A 75 -1.07 -17.83 1.93
C LEU A 75 -1.24 -16.78 3.04
N GLU A 76 -0.19 -16.56 3.82
CA GLU A 76 -0.10 -15.55 4.87
C GLU A 76 -0.08 -14.13 4.28
N ALA A 77 0.58 -13.93 3.13
CA ALA A 77 0.56 -12.64 2.45
C ALA A 77 -0.85 -12.19 2.09
N GLY A 78 -1.74 -13.12 1.72
CA GLY A 78 -3.14 -12.83 1.45
C GLY A 78 -3.86 -12.18 2.64
N SER A 79 -3.67 -12.70 3.86
CA SER A 79 -4.28 -12.12 5.05
C SER A 79 -3.67 -10.77 5.42
N VAL A 80 -2.35 -10.62 5.30
CA VAL A 80 -1.64 -9.35 5.57
C VAL A 80 -2.10 -8.26 4.60
N VAL A 81 -2.25 -8.56 3.30
CA VAL A 81 -2.75 -7.62 2.30
C VAL A 81 -4.20 -7.21 2.61
N ALA A 82 -5.06 -8.17 2.96
CA ALA A 82 -6.46 -7.90 3.29
C ALA A 82 -6.60 -7.02 4.55
N GLU A 83 -5.87 -7.34 5.61
CA GLU A 83 -5.84 -6.55 6.84
C GLU A 83 -5.31 -5.14 6.59
N LYS A 84 -4.23 -5.01 5.82
CA LYS A 84 -3.66 -3.70 5.50
C LYS A 84 -4.61 -2.86 4.64
N ALA A 85 -5.30 -3.47 3.68
CA ALA A 85 -6.34 -2.80 2.90
C ALA A 85 -7.48 -2.29 3.78
N TRP A 86 -7.92 -3.08 4.76
CA TRP A 86 -8.92 -2.64 5.74
C TRP A 86 -8.45 -1.42 6.53
N HIS A 87 -7.24 -1.48 7.10
CA HIS A 87 -6.67 -0.35 7.84
C HIS A 87 -6.56 0.92 6.99
N VAL A 88 -6.12 0.78 5.72
CA VAL A 88 -6.02 1.91 4.80
C VAL A 88 -7.38 2.60 4.61
N LEU A 89 -8.42 1.81 4.34
CA LEU A 89 -9.76 2.32 4.09
C LEU A 89 -10.44 2.88 5.34
N ALA A 90 -10.20 2.26 6.51
CA ALA A 90 -10.78 2.66 7.79
C ALA A 90 -10.17 3.96 8.33
N HIS A 91 -8.86 4.13 8.18
CA HIS A 91 -8.14 5.32 8.66
C HIS A 91 -7.94 6.40 7.59
N GLN A 92 -8.38 6.12 6.35
CA GLN A 92 -8.19 7.00 5.20
C GLN A 92 -6.72 7.44 5.07
N ALA A 93 -5.79 6.50 5.25
CA ALA A 93 -4.35 6.74 5.26
C ALA A 93 -3.60 5.52 4.74
N ALA A 94 -2.52 5.73 4.00
CA ALA A 94 -1.58 4.65 3.66
C ALA A 94 -0.13 5.03 4.01
N GLY A 95 0.79 4.10 3.78
CA GLY A 95 2.22 4.26 4.03
C GLY A 95 2.55 4.73 5.44
N ASN A 96 3.53 5.62 5.53
CA ASN A 96 4.05 6.13 6.81
C ASN A 96 2.97 6.84 7.65
N ARG A 97 2.00 7.49 7.01
CA ARG A 97 0.92 8.17 7.74
C ARG A 97 0.02 7.16 8.43
N LEU A 98 -0.35 6.08 7.75
CA LEU A 98 -1.10 4.99 8.37
C LEU A 98 -0.37 4.40 9.57
N GLU A 99 0.93 4.09 9.41
CA GLU A 99 1.73 3.52 10.50
C GLU A 99 1.84 4.47 11.70
N ALA A 100 1.92 5.79 11.46
CA ALA A 100 1.86 6.79 12.52
C ALA A 100 0.48 6.82 13.21
N THR A 101 -0.61 6.75 12.45
CA THR A 101 -1.98 6.70 13.00
C THR A 101 -2.20 5.46 13.87
N LEU A 102 -1.78 4.28 13.40
CA LEU A 102 -1.96 3.02 14.13
C LEU A 102 -1.15 2.97 15.43
N LYS A 103 0.01 3.63 15.49
CA LYS A 103 0.81 3.71 16.73
C LYS A 103 0.14 4.56 17.81
N ILE A 104 -0.58 5.62 17.42
CA ILE A 104 -1.28 6.51 18.37
C ILE A 104 -2.53 5.82 18.96
N SER A 105 -3.11 4.85 18.25
CA SER A 105 -4.29 4.11 18.69
C SER A 105 -4.00 2.89 19.59
N ARG A 106 -2.73 2.63 19.92
CA ARG A 106 -2.29 1.57 20.84
C ARG A 106 -1.90 2.18 22.18
#